data_AF-A0A2S8G5P0-F1
#
_entry.id   AF-A0A2S8G5P0-F1
#
_cell.length_a   1.000
_cell.length_b   1.000
_cell.length_c   1.000
_cell.angle_alpha   90.00
_cell.angle_beta   90.00
_cell.angle_gamma   90.00
#
_symmetry.space_group_name_H-M   'P 1'
#
loop_
_entity.id
_entity.type
_entity.pdbx_description
1 polymer ?
#
loop_
_entity_poly.entity_id
_entity_poly.type
_entity_poly.pdbx_seq_one_letter_code
_entity_poly.pdbx_strand_id
1 'polypeptide(L)'
;MRFAIFCLFLTAGFLQTDAYAQRRQQPKEEPLSLPADPRLVEIHREFVSKAEKLGDEYARKKDWEKARVAFTEILKLVPNYKPAVEKMKVINGELSTANKKIVTVEAREGWQDTGIDVVAGTPITFRTEGEWMFAHIGDANGLEIPREMRDYRLGSLIGVVAKSAVPDKDTVPFTIGTQKQMGMPQTGRLLLKMHDIYNDDNRGSIRVEITGNF
;
A
#
# COMPACT_ATOMS: atom_id res chain seq x y z
N MET A 1 -32.48 -43.96 -54.09
CA MET A 1 -32.85 -45.14 -53.29
C MET A 1 -32.42 -44.89 -51.86
N ARG A 2 -33.38 -44.97 -50.93
CA ARG A 2 -33.23 -44.79 -49.49
C ARG A 2 -32.42 -45.96 -48.90
N PHE A 3 -31.53 -45.72 -47.95
CA PHE A 3 -31.38 -46.57 -46.77
C PHE A 3 -30.85 -45.74 -45.60
N ALA A 4 -31.68 -45.66 -44.57
CA ALA A 4 -31.36 -45.12 -43.27
C ALA A 4 -30.70 -46.22 -42.43
N ILE A 5 -29.67 -45.89 -41.66
CA ILE A 5 -29.27 -46.67 -40.47
C ILE A 5 -29.20 -45.70 -39.30
N PHE A 6 -30.11 -45.96 -38.37
CA PHE A 6 -30.26 -45.39 -37.05
C PHE A 6 -29.16 -45.98 -36.14
N CYS A 7 -28.37 -45.15 -35.48
CA CYS A 7 -27.64 -45.55 -34.27
C CYS A 7 -27.86 -44.50 -33.18
N LEU A 8 -28.46 -44.99 -32.11
CA LEU A 8 -28.95 -44.28 -30.93
C LEU A 8 -27.83 -44.18 -29.88
N PHE A 9 -27.81 -43.03 -29.19
CA PHE A 9 -27.28 -42.75 -27.85
C PHE A 9 -25.79 -42.97 -27.53
N LEU A 10 -25.13 -41.86 -27.18
CA LEU A 10 -24.66 -41.68 -25.80
C LEU A 10 -24.59 -40.19 -25.45
N THR A 11 -25.49 -39.76 -24.57
CA THR A 11 -25.53 -38.44 -23.94
C THR A 11 -24.50 -38.38 -22.82
N ALA A 12 -23.48 -37.55 -22.96
CA ALA A 12 -22.66 -37.09 -21.84
C ALA A 12 -22.89 -35.58 -21.70
N GLY A 13 -23.72 -35.21 -20.72
CA GLY A 13 -23.96 -33.82 -20.35
C GLY A 13 -22.72 -33.22 -19.70
N PHE A 14 -22.07 -32.29 -20.38
CA PHE A 14 -21.21 -31.32 -19.73
C PHE A 14 -22.02 -30.07 -19.44
N LEU A 15 -22.53 -29.99 -18.20
CA LEU A 15 -22.94 -28.76 -17.57
C LEU A 15 -21.68 -27.90 -17.36
N GLN A 16 -21.40 -26.97 -18.27
CA GLN A 16 -20.54 -25.83 -17.94
C GLN A 16 -21.38 -24.87 -17.12
N THR A 17 -21.13 -24.86 -15.81
CA THR A 17 -21.65 -23.84 -14.91
C THR A 17 -21.02 -22.51 -15.31
N ASP A 18 -21.83 -21.63 -15.90
CA ASP A 18 -21.55 -20.20 -16.04
C ASP A 18 -21.47 -19.57 -14.64
N ALA A 19 -20.29 -19.69 -14.03
CA ALA A 19 -19.96 -18.97 -12.81
C ALA A 19 -19.84 -17.49 -13.15
N TYR A 20 -20.86 -16.76 -12.74
CA TYR A 20 -20.97 -15.30 -12.66
C TYR A 20 -19.67 -14.64 -12.15
N ALA A 21 -18.75 -14.34 -13.06
CA ALA A 21 -17.75 -13.31 -12.86
C ALA A 21 -18.42 -11.96 -13.13
N GLN A 22 -19.37 -11.58 -12.28
CA GLN A 22 -19.93 -10.24 -12.24
C GLN A 22 -18.86 -9.34 -11.63
N ARG A 23 -17.88 -8.98 -12.48
CA ARG A 23 -16.92 -7.91 -12.26
C ARG A 23 -17.76 -6.70 -11.85
N ARG A 24 -17.83 -6.43 -10.54
CA ARG A 24 -18.36 -5.16 -10.03
C ARG A 24 -17.53 -4.10 -10.72
N GLN A 25 -18.09 -3.52 -11.79
CA GLN A 25 -17.55 -2.32 -12.38
C GLN A 25 -17.53 -1.33 -11.23
N GLN A 26 -16.34 -0.96 -10.77
CA GLN A 26 -16.20 0.22 -9.94
C GLN A 26 -16.95 1.34 -10.67
N PRO A 27 -17.84 2.08 -9.99
CA PRO A 27 -18.49 3.23 -10.59
C PRO A 27 -17.39 4.06 -11.23
N LYS A 28 -17.48 4.24 -12.55
CA LYS A 28 -16.57 5.10 -13.29
C LYS A 28 -16.84 6.49 -12.72
N GLU A 29 -15.96 6.98 -11.84
CA GLU A 29 -16.10 8.32 -11.27
C GLU A 29 -16.28 9.30 -12.41
N GLU A 30 -17.50 9.80 -12.60
CA GLU A 30 -17.77 10.80 -13.61
C GLU A 30 -16.94 12.02 -13.22
N PRO A 31 -16.13 12.56 -14.16
CA PRO A 31 -15.37 13.76 -13.86
C PRO A 31 -16.36 14.84 -13.45
N LEU A 32 -16.18 15.38 -12.24
CA LEU A 32 -17.00 16.47 -11.70
C LEU A 32 -17.06 17.59 -12.75
N SER A 33 -18.19 17.68 -13.45
CA SER A 33 -18.40 18.70 -14.46
C SER A 33 -18.73 20.01 -13.75
N LEU A 34 -18.10 21.10 -14.18
CA LEU A 34 -18.43 22.42 -13.66
C LEU A 34 -19.95 22.66 -13.77
N PRO A 35 -20.59 23.28 -12.77
CA PRO A 35 -22.03 23.55 -12.82
C PRO A 35 -22.38 24.42 -14.02
N ALA A 36 -23.57 24.20 -14.59
CA ALA A 36 -24.05 25.00 -15.72
C ALA A 36 -24.41 26.45 -15.34
N ASP A 37 -24.71 26.73 -14.06
CA ASP A 37 -25.02 28.09 -13.59
C ASP A 37 -23.74 28.96 -13.54
N PRO A 38 -23.70 30.10 -14.26
CA PRO A 38 -22.55 31.00 -14.29
C PRO A 38 -22.07 31.48 -12.90
N ARG A 39 -22.98 31.66 -11.93
CA ARG A 39 -22.63 32.09 -10.57
C ARG A 39 -21.90 31.01 -9.80
N LEU A 40 -22.30 29.75 -9.99
CA LEU A 40 -21.60 28.63 -9.37
C LEU A 40 -20.21 28.45 -9.99
N VAL A 41 -20.04 28.69 -11.30
CA VAL A 41 -18.71 28.70 -11.94
C VAL A 41 -17.82 29.79 -11.34
N GLU A 42 -18.36 30.97 -11.08
CA GLU A 42 -17.62 32.08 -10.47
C GLU A 42 -17.14 31.73 -9.04
N ILE A 43 -18.01 31.17 -8.21
CA ILE A 43 -17.66 30.70 -6.86
C ILE A 43 -16.53 29.67 -6.92
N HIS A 44 -16.62 28.70 -7.84
CA HIS A 44 -15.57 27.69 -8.02
C HIS A 44 -14.24 28.33 -8.43
N ARG A 45 -14.26 29.28 -9.36
CA ARG A 45 -13.05 30.00 -9.80
C ARG A 45 -12.44 30.80 -8.65
N GLU A 46 -13.25 31.49 -7.86
CA GLU A 46 -12.80 32.28 -6.73
C GLU A 46 -12.16 31.40 -5.65
N PHE A 47 -12.80 30.27 -5.32
CA PHE A 47 -12.26 29.28 -4.39
C PHE A 47 -10.89 28.77 -4.86
N VAL A 48 -10.78 28.29 -6.10
CA VAL A 48 -9.52 27.77 -6.65
C VAL A 48 -8.42 28.83 -6.60
N SER A 49 -8.72 30.07 -6.99
CA SER A 49 -7.74 31.17 -6.98
C SER A 49 -7.25 31.52 -5.57
N LYS A 50 -8.15 31.58 -4.59
CA LYS A 50 -7.79 31.89 -3.21
C LYS A 50 -7.05 30.75 -2.54
N ALA A 51 -7.50 29.51 -2.75
CA ALA A 51 -6.84 28.31 -2.22
C ALA A 51 -5.44 28.13 -2.80
N GLU A 52 -5.23 28.42 -4.08
CA GLU A 52 -3.91 28.35 -4.72
C GLU A 52 -2.94 29.36 -4.10
N LYS A 53 -3.37 30.61 -3.93
CA LYS A 53 -2.55 31.65 -3.26
C LYS A 53 -2.19 31.26 -1.84
N LEU A 54 -3.16 30.71 -1.10
CA LEU A 54 -2.94 30.24 0.27
C LEU A 54 -1.95 29.07 0.32
N GLY A 55 -2.10 28.09 -0.57
CA GLY A 55 -1.18 26.96 -0.69
C GLY A 55 0.25 27.40 -1.04
N ASP A 56 0.38 28.35 -1.96
CA ASP A 56 1.66 28.97 -2.30
C ASP A 56 2.30 29.73 -1.14
N GLU A 57 1.50 30.44 -0.34
CA GLU A 57 1.98 31.12 0.86
C GLU A 57 2.54 30.13 1.89
N TYR A 58 1.82 29.03 2.15
CA TYR A 58 2.30 27.97 3.03
C TYR A 58 3.58 27.32 2.50
N ALA A 59 3.64 27.02 1.20
CA ALA A 59 4.82 26.46 0.57
C ALA A 59 6.04 27.38 0.68
N ARG A 60 5.88 28.70 0.50
CA ARG A 60 6.97 29.68 0.69
C ARG A 60 7.49 29.71 2.13
N LYS A 61 6.61 29.50 3.10
CA LYS A 61 6.97 29.38 4.53
C LYS A 61 7.51 27.99 4.90
N LYS A 62 7.63 27.07 3.94
CA LYS A 62 7.98 25.66 4.14
C LYS A 62 7.01 24.91 5.06
N ASP A 63 5.79 25.41 5.21
CA ASP A 63 4.70 24.71 5.90
C ASP A 63 4.04 23.75 4.91
N TRP A 64 4.78 22.68 4.58
CA TRP A 64 4.44 21.76 3.50
C TRP A 64 3.12 21.02 3.75
N GLU A 65 2.79 20.76 5.01
CA GLU A 65 1.56 20.05 5.35
C GLU A 65 0.31 20.92 5.14
N LYS A 66 0.35 22.20 5.54
CA LYS A 66 -0.74 23.13 5.21
C LYS A 66 -0.84 23.42 3.72
N ALA A 67 0.29 23.49 3.02
CA ALA A 67 0.31 23.61 1.56
C ALA A 67 -0.38 22.40 0.91
N ARG A 68 -0.05 21.18 1.35
CA ARG A 68 -0.66 19.93 0.88
C ARG A 68 -2.18 19.96 1.03
N VAL A 69 -2.69 20.39 2.19
CA VAL A 69 -4.13 20.50 2.44
C VAL A 69 -4.78 21.46 1.44
N ALA A 70 -4.25 22.67 1.27
CA ALA A 70 -4.82 23.67 0.36
C ALA A 70 -4.90 23.15 -1.10
N PHE A 71 -3.84 22.55 -1.63
CA PHE A 71 -3.84 21.99 -2.98
C PHE A 71 -4.70 20.72 -3.10
N THR A 72 -4.83 19.93 -2.04
CA THR A 72 -5.75 18.77 -2.02
C THR A 72 -7.20 19.22 -2.15
N GLU A 73 -7.62 20.29 -1.47
CA GLU A 73 -8.98 20.83 -1.60
C GLU A 73 -9.28 21.34 -3.02
N ILE A 74 -8.29 21.95 -3.69
CA ILE A 74 -8.43 22.34 -5.10
C ILE A 74 -8.67 21.11 -5.98
N LEU A 75 -7.91 20.04 -5.77
CA LEU A 75 -8.01 18.82 -6.59
C LEU A 75 -9.28 18.02 -6.31
N LYS A 76 -9.86 18.09 -5.11
CA LYS A 76 -11.20 17.54 -4.85
C LYS A 76 -12.27 18.18 -5.73
N LEU A 77 -12.11 19.46 -6.02
CA LEU A 77 -13.06 20.23 -6.81
C LEU A 77 -12.75 20.17 -8.32
N VAL A 78 -11.48 20.29 -8.68
CA VAL A 78 -10.99 20.27 -10.07
C VAL A 78 -9.82 19.28 -10.15
N PRO A 79 -10.09 17.97 -10.32
CA PRO A 79 -9.08 16.90 -10.21
C PRO A 79 -7.86 17.03 -11.14
N ASN A 80 -8.02 17.74 -12.27
CA ASN A 80 -6.98 17.91 -13.28
C ASN A 80 -6.43 19.34 -13.34
N TYR A 81 -6.57 20.12 -12.27
CA TYR A 81 -6.02 21.48 -12.22
C TYR A 81 -4.48 21.45 -12.20
N LYS A 82 -3.86 21.66 -13.36
CA LYS A 82 -2.42 21.50 -13.57
C LYS A 82 -1.53 22.18 -12.52
N PRO A 83 -1.78 23.46 -12.13
CA PRO A 83 -0.93 24.12 -11.13
C PRO A 83 -0.92 23.38 -9.79
N ALA A 84 -2.08 22.90 -9.33
CA ALA A 84 -2.16 22.14 -8.09
C ALA A 84 -1.50 20.76 -8.21
N VAL A 85 -1.65 20.06 -9.34
CA VAL A 85 -0.98 18.76 -9.56
C VAL A 85 0.55 18.90 -9.52
N GLU A 86 1.09 19.92 -10.19
CA GLU A 86 2.53 20.19 -10.21
C GLU A 86 3.05 20.58 -8.83
N LYS A 87 2.32 21.45 -8.10
CA LYS A 87 2.67 21.86 -6.74
C LYS A 87 2.62 20.68 -5.76
N MET A 88 1.62 19.81 -5.87
CA MET A 88 1.51 18.60 -5.06
C MET A 88 2.70 17.66 -5.28
N LYS A 89 3.23 17.55 -6.49
CA LYS A 89 4.45 16.76 -6.75
C LYS A 89 5.64 17.28 -5.95
N VAL A 90 5.84 18.60 -5.93
CA VAL A 90 6.91 19.25 -5.17
C VAL A 90 6.69 19.05 -3.67
N ILE A 91 5.50 19.39 -3.17
CA ILE A 91 5.14 19.28 -1.75
C ILE A 91 5.31 17.85 -1.25
N ASN A 92 4.86 16.86 -2.02
CA ASN A 92 5.02 15.45 -1.65
C ASN A 92 6.50 15.03 -1.63
N GLY A 93 7.34 15.57 -2.52
CA GLY A 93 8.78 15.34 -2.50
C GLY A 93 9.46 15.92 -1.26
N GLU A 94 9.09 17.14 -0.88
CA GLU A 94 9.58 17.80 0.34
C GLU A 94 9.12 17.07 1.61
N LEU A 95 7.83 16.72 1.70
CA LEU A 95 7.29 15.93 2.81
C LEU A 95 7.94 14.56 2.90
N SER A 96 8.11 13.86 1.77
CA SER A 96 8.78 12.56 1.75
C SER A 96 10.24 12.62 2.19
N THR A 97 10.93 13.75 1.95
CA THR A 97 12.32 13.94 2.38
C THR A 97 12.38 14.32 3.86
N ALA A 98 11.45 15.15 4.33
CA ALA A 98 11.35 15.57 5.72
C ALA A 98 10.92 14.41 6.65
N ASN A 99 9.99 13.57 6.19
CA ASN A 99 9.46 12.43 6.93
C ASN A 99 10.29 11.18 6.64
N LYS A 100 11.51 11.20 7.14
CA LYS A 100 12.45 10.08 7.13
C LYS A 100 12.58 9.51 8.53
N LYS A 101 12.42 8.19 8.66
CA LYS A 101 12.69 7.46 9.90
C LYS A 101 13.60 6.29 9.61
N ILE A 102 14.60 6.11 10.46
CA ILE A 102 15.49 4.95 10.43
C ILE A 102 15.15 4.08 11.63
N VAL A 103 14.92 2.81 11.39
CA VAL A 103 14.69 1.80 12.43
C VAL A 103 15.65 0.64 12.22
N THR A 104 16.09 0.02 13.32
CA THR A 104 16.85 -1.24 13.27
C THR A 104 15.89 -2.35 13.62
N VAL A 105 15.83 -3.38 12.77
CA VAL A 105 15.00 -4.57 12.96
C VAL A 105 15.92 -5.70 13.35
N GLU A 106 15.84 -6.12 14.61
CA GLU A 106 16.63 -7.21 15.18
C GLU A 106 16.07 -8.56 14.69
N ALA A 107 16.94 -9.48 14.28
CA ALA A 107 16.52 -10.76 13.71
C ALA A 107 15.87 -11.71 14.75
N ARG A 108 16.21 -11.54 16.02
CA ARG A 108 15.69 -12.37 17.13
C ARG A 108 14.37 -11.90 17.70
N GLU A 109 13.97 -10.68 17.39
CA GLU A 109 12.78 -10.09 17.98
C GLU A 109 11.56 -10.43 17.14
N GLY A 110 10.38 -10.38 17.78
CA GLY A 110 9.10 -10.53 17.09
C GLY A 110 8.75 -9.30 16.24
N TRP A 111 7.47 -8.97 16.19
CA TRP A 111 7.02 -7.72 15.59
C TRP A 111 7.57 -6.51 16.36
N GLN A 112 8.31 -5.65 15.67
CA GLN A 112 8.94 -4.46 16.20
C GLN A 112 8.21 -3.22 15.73
N ASP A 113 7.77 -2.38 16.68
CA ASP A 113 7.06 -1.14 16.39
C ASP A 113 8.03 -0.11 15.79
N THR A 114 7.72 0.40 14.59
CA THR A 114 8.53 1.46 13.98
C THR A 114 8.19 2.83 14.55
N GLY A 115 7.10 2.97 15.30
CA GLY A 115 6.52 4.23 15.77
C GLY A 115 6.05 5.11 14.62
N ILE A 116 5.62 4.51 13.51
CA ILE A 116 5.07 5.22 12.34
C ILE A 116 3.61 4.83 12.22
N ASP A 117 2.75 5.84 12.18
CA ASP A 117 1.34 5.68 11.83
C ASP A 117 1.17 5.98 10.36
N VAL A 118 0.57 5.07 9.62
CA VAL A 118 0.35 5.23 8.18
C VAL A 118 -1.13 5.36 7.87
N VAL A 119 -1.43 6.01 6.75
CA VAL A 119 -2.78 6.12 6.19
C VAL A 119 -2.87 5.25 4.95
N ALA A 120 -4.00 4.56 4.77
CA ALA A 120 -4.26 3.73 3.61
C ALA A 120 -4.03 4.50 2.29
N GLY A 121 -3.36 3.86 1.33
CA GLY A 121 -3.03 4.42 0.03
C GLY A 121 -1.81 5.33 0.00
N THR A 122 -1.32 5.82 1.15
CA THR A 122 -0.18 6.75 1.18
C THR A 122 1.10 6.04 0.73
N PRO A 123 1.88 6.63 -0.19
CA PRO A 123 3.09 6.01 -0.69
C PRO A 123 4.21 6.07 0.36
N ILE A 124 4.75 4.90 0.68
CA ILE A 124 5.91 4.72 1.56
C ILE A 124 7.02 4.02 0.79
N THR A 125 8.25 4.47 0.98
CA THR A 125 9.46 3.87 0.44
C THR A 125 10.29 3.28 1.57
N PHE A 126 10.79 2.07 1.35
CA PHE A 126 11.69 1.34 2.23
C PHE A 126 13.03 1.16 1.51
N ARG A 127 14.13 1.32 2.24
CA ARG A 127 15.48 0.94 1.83
C ARG A 127 16.14 0.23 2.99
N THR A 128 16.67 -0.97 2.75
CA THR A 128 17.26 -1.79 3.80
C THR A 128 18.75 -1.97 3.60
N GLU A 129 19.50 -2.00 4.69
CA GLU A 129 20.93 -2.27 4.73
C GLU A 129 21.26 -3.17 5.92
N GLY A 130 22.36 -3.92 5.83
CA GLY A 130 22.78 -4.85 6.87
C GLY A 130 22.52 -6.31 6.48
N GLU A 131 22.82 -7.19 7.42
CA GLU A 131 22.74 -8.63 7.24
C GLU A 131 22.26 -9.28 8.53
N TRP A 132 21.43 -10.30 8.39
CA TRP A 132 21.10 -11.22 9.48
C TRP A 132 21.32 -12.66 9.04
N MET A 133 21.44 -13.53 10.02
CA MET A 133 21.51 -14.96 9.85
C MET A 133 20.17 -15.56 10.25
N PHE A 134 19.53 -16.18 9.27
CA PHE A 134 18.46 -17.15 9.46
C PHE A 134 19.11 -18.51 9.71
N ALA A 135 18.88 -19.09 10.88
CA ALA A 135 19.43 -20.38 11.25
C ALA A 135 18.29 -21.37 11.56
N HIS A 136 18.60 -22.65 11.44
CA HIS A 136 17.77 -23.69 12.01
C HIS A 136 18.69 -24.76 12.59
N ILE A 137 18.55 -25.01 13.89
CA ILE A 137 19.23 -26.12 14.57
C ILE A 137 18.23 -27.28 14.68
N GLY A 138 18.43 -28.31 13.85
CA GLY A 138 17.54 -29.48 13.76
C GLY A 138 18.27 -30.81 13.95
N ASP A 139 17.50 -31.89 13.86
CA ASP A 139 18.00 -33.27 13.90
C ASP A 139 17.84 -33.98 12.53
N ALA A 140 18.02 -35.30 12.50
CA ALA A 140 17.91 -36.10 11.28
C ALA A 140 16.51 -36.08 10.62
N ASN A 141 15.48 -35.61 11.31
CA ASN A 141 14.11 -35.49 10.78
C ASN A 141 13.90 -34.19 9.98
N GLY A 142 14.81 -33.23 10.11
CA GLY A 142 14.70 -31.92 9.46
C GLY A 142 13.59 -31.03 10.01
N LEU A 143 13.20 -30.02 9.24
CA LEU A 143 12.18 -29.02 9.62
C LEU A 143 10.97 -29.08 8.68
N GLU A 144 9.80 -29.40 9.21
CA GLU A 144 8.55 -29.24 8.48
C GLU A 144 8.07 -27.79 8.59
N ILE A 145 8.08 -27.07 7.46
CA ILE A 145 7.58 -25.68 7.39
C ILE A 145 6.04 -25.69 7.31
N PRO A 146 5.31 -25.10 8.28
CA PRO A 146 3.85 -25.00 8.23
C PRO A 146 3.37 -24.34 6.94
N ARG A 147 2.22 -24.77 6.40
CA ARG A 147 1.72 -24.25 5.10
C ARG A 147 1.56 -22.73 5.10
N GLU A 148 1.04 -22.17 6.19
CA GLU A 148 0.84 -20.72 6.37
C GLU A 148 2.14 -19.91 6.29
N MET A 149 3.28 -20.52 6.66
CA MET A 149 4.57 -19.85 6.65
C MET A 149 5.24 -19.82 5.27
N ARG A 150 4.67 -20.54 4.28
CA ARG A 150 5.24 -20.66 2.92
C ARG A 150 4.89 -19.49 2.01
N ASP A 151 3.95 -18.63 2.42
CA ASP A 151 3.54 -17.45 1.65
C ASP A 151 4.65 -16.38 1.55
N TYR A 152 5.60 -16.42 2.48
CA TYR A 152 6.76 -15.52 2.53
C TYR A 152 8.05 -16.31 2.64
N ARG A 153 9.14 -15.77 2.09
CA ARG A 153 10.46 -16.41 2.16
C ARG A 153 10.98 -16.34 3.59
N LEU A 154 11.43 -17.46 4.15
CA LEU A 154 12.11 -17.48 5.45
C LEU A 154 13.37 -16.60 5.40
N GLY A 155 13.65 -15.90 6.50
CA GLY A 155 14.74 -14.94 6.60
C GLY A 155 14.51 -13.64 5.84
N SER A 156 13.32 -13.38 5.30
CA SER A 156 13.02 -12.10 4.63
C SER A 156 12.45 -11.06 5.59
N LEU A 157 12.71 -9.78 5.32
CA LEU A 157 12.07 -8.68 6.05
C LEU A 157 10.63 -8.53 5.55
N ILE A 158 9.69 -8.60 6.49
CA ILE A 158 8.27 -8.37 6.26
C ILE A 158 7.76 -7.24 7.15
N GLY A 159 6.72 -6.58 6.67
CA GLY A 159 6.01 -5.53 7.38
C GLY A 159 4.53 -5.84 7.49
N VAL A 160 3.88 -5.16 8.42
CA VAL A 160 2.44 -5.21 8.62
C VAL A 160 1.93 -3.86 9.12
N VAL A 161 0.69 -3.52 8.78
CA VAL A 161 0.00 -2.37 9.38
C VAL A 161 -1.07 -2.91 10.31
N ALA A 162 -0.94 -2.68 11.61
CA ALA A 162 -1.86 -3.18 12.63
C ALA A 162 -2.53 -2.05 13.42
N LYS A 163 -3.63 -2.36 14.11
CA LYS A 163 -4.33 -1.41 14.99
C LYS A 163 -3.69 -1.28 16.37
N SER A 164 -2.76 -2.17 16.70
CA SER A 164 -2.08 -2.24 18.00
C SER A 164 -0.61 -2.64 17.83
N ALA A 165 0.16 -2.67 18.91
CA ALA A 165 1.57 -3.10 18.91
C ALA A 165 1.75 -4.60 18.60
N VAL A 166 0.66 -5.38 18.58
CA VAL A 166 0.67 -6.79 18.18
C VAL A 166 -0.34 -6.96 17.03
N PRO A 167 0.08 -7.52 15.88
CA PRO A 167 -0.85 -7.80 14.78
C PRO A 167 -1.87 -8.87 15.16
N ASP A 168 -3.13 -8.62 14.78
CA ASP A 168 -4.19 -9.63 14.85
C ASP A 168 -3.92 -10.75 13.84
N LYS A 169 -4.51 -11.94 14.06
CA LYS A 169 -4.34 -13.10 13.17
C LYS A 169 -4.72 -12.83 11.71
N ASP A 170 -5.69 -11.94 11.48
CA ASP A 170 -6.18 -11.60 10.14
C ASP A 170 -5.35 -10.50 9.46
N THR A 171 -4.32 -9.98 10.15
CA THR A 171 -3.49 -8.91 9.58
C THR A 171 -2.55 -9.49 8.54
N VAL A 172 -2.71 -9.06 7.29
CA VAL A 172 -1.94 -9.58 6.15
C VAL A 172 -0.58 -8.88 6.06
N PRO A 173 0.55 -9.62 6.19
CA PRO A 173 1.88 -9.06 6.00
C PRO A 173 2.18 -8.67 4.55
N PHE A 174 3.27 -7.95 4.35
CA PHE A 174 3.83 -7.68 3.03
C PHE A 174 5.36 -7.81 3.06
N THR A 175 5.95 -8.25 1.95
CA THR A 175 7.40 -8.29 1.78
C THR A 175 7.98 -6.91 1.59
N ILE A 176 9.19 -6.65 2.07
CA ILE A 176 9.90 -5.37 1.85
C ILE A 176 11.07 -5.58 0.89
N GLY A 177 11.93 -6.57 1.14
CA GLY A 177 13.14 -6.78 0.35
C GLY A 177 14.16 -5.65 0.52
N THR A 178 15.09 -5.48 -0.43
CA THR A 178 16.18 -4.49 -0.34
C THR A 178 15.70 -3.05 -0.53
N GLN A 179 14.76 -2.85 -1.46
CA GLN A 179 14.11 -1.58 -1.73
C GLN A 179 12.69 -1.84 -2.21
N LYS A 180 11.73 -1.08 -1.67
CA LYS A 180 10.33 -1.15 -2.11
C LYS A 180 9.64 0.18 -1.94
N GLN A 181 8.83 0.56 -2.93
CA GLN A 181 7.87 1.64 -2.83
C GLN A 181 6.46 1.06 -2.99
N MET A 182 5.54 1.40 -2.09
CA MET A 182 4.16 0.92 -2.16
C MET A 182 3.20 1.87 -1.43
N GLY A 183 1.93 1.86 -1.86
CA GLY A 183 0.85 2.45 -1.07
C GLY A 183 0.52 1.56 0.12
N MET A 184 0.27 2.16 1.29
CA MET A 184 -0.05 1.39 2.49
C MET A 184 -1.41 0.69 2.38
N PRO A 185 -1.52 -0.61 2.73
CA PRO A 185 -2.74 -1.38 2.48
C PRO A 185 -3.93 -0.96 3.35
N GLN A 186 -3.64 -0.40 4.53
CA GLN A 186 -4.64 0.10 5.47
C GLN A 186 -4.03 1.19 6.35
N THR A 187 -4.89 1.83 7.15
CA THR A 187 -4.49 2.83 8.16
C THR A 187 -4.15 2.13 9.47
N GLY A 188 -3.04 2.51 10.12
CA GLY A 188 -2.64 1.97 11.41
C GLY A 188 -1.15 2.11 11.70
N ARG A 189 -0.67 1.37 12.70
CA ARG A 189 0.74 1.33 13.11
C ARG A 189 1.54 0.38 12.25
N LEU A 190 2.67 0.83 11.72
CA LEU A 190 3.61 0.02 10.97
C LEU A 190 4.52 -0.79 11.92
N LEU A 191 4.57 -2.10 11.73
CA LEU A 191 5.49 -3.01 12.43
C LEU A 191 6.30 -3.83 11.44
N LEU A 192 7.52 -4.19 11.83
CA LEU A 192 8.46 -4.94 11.02
C LEU A 192 8.97 -6.17 11.78
N LYS A 193 9.31 -7.24 11.06
CA LYS A 193 10.07 -8.37 11.61
C LYS A 193 10.80 -9.16 10.53
N MET A 194 11.72 -10.02 10.96
CA MET A 194 12.15 -11.14 10.13
C MET A 194 11.03 -12.20 10.06
N HIS A 195 10.80 -12.72 8.86
CA HIS A 195 9.91 -13.86 8.66
C HIS A 195 10.61 -15.16 9.03
N ASP A 196 10.27 -15.68 10.20
CA ASP A 196 10.77 -16.95 10.71
C ASP A 196 9.72 -17.62 11.62
N ILE A 197 9.85 -18.93 11.79
CA ILE A 197 9.12 -19.81 12.70
C ILE A 197 9.69 -19.66 14.13
N TYR A 198 11.01 -19.63 14.28
CA TYR A 198 11.69 -19.55 15.58
C TYR A 198 12.74 -18.46 15.53
N ASN A 199 12.67 -17.47 16.43
CA ASN A 199 13.53 -16.31 16.32
C ASN A 199 14.83 -16.43 17.17
N ASP A 200 14.87 -17.33 18.14
CA ASP A 200 15.90 -17.33 19.19
C ASP A 200 17.32 -17.69 18.69
N ASP A 201 17.41 -18.44 17.60
CA ASP A 201 18.67 -18.85 16.95
C ASP A 201 19.17 -17.86 15.89
N ASN A 202 18.37 -16.84 15.57
CA ASN A 202 18.75 -15.83 14.58
C ASN A 202 19.78 -14.84 15.11
N ARG A 203 20.54 -14.20 14.21
CA ARG A 203 21.62 -13.27 14.59
C ARG A 203 21.65 -12.08 13.64
N GLY A 204 22.11 -10.93 14.13
CA GLY A 204 22.25 -9.71 13.31
C GLY A 204 20.96 -8.92 13.20
N SER A 205 20.99 -7.90 12.34
CA SER A 205 19.90 -6.95 12.21
C SER A 205 19.92 -6.28 10.84
N ILE A 206 18.75 -5.76 10.46
CA ILE A 206 18.57 -4.99 9.24
C ILE A 206 18.21 -3.56 9.63
N ARG A 207 18.99 -2.59 9.16
CA ARG A 207 18.66 -1.18 9.22
C ARG A 207 17.68 -0.86 8.09
N VAL A 208 16.54 -0.29 8.43
CA VAL A 208 15.47 0.08 7.50
C VAL A 208 15.30 1.59 7.53
N GLU A 209 15.56 2.23 6.40
CA GLU A 209 15.18 3.60 6.12
C GLU A 209 13.77 3.62 5.52
N ILE A 210 12.88 4.37 6.16
CA ILE A 210 11.48 4.52 5.80
C ILE A 210 11.26 5.99 5.48
N THR A 211 10.80 6.27 4.27
CA THR A 211 10.48 7.63 3.81
C THR A 211 9.09 7.67 3.20
N GLY A 212 8.38 8.77 3.40
CA GLY A 212 7.03 8.95 2.85
C GLY A 212 6.21 9.88 3.73
N ASN A 213 4.96 10.11 3.36
CA ASN A 213 4.09 10.95 4.18
C ASN A 213 3.41 10.08 5.25
N PHE A 214 3.77 10.27 6.51
CA PHE A 214 3.21 9.55 7.66
C PHE A 214 3.16 10.47 8.88
#